data_AF-X1B1K6-F1
#
_entry.id   AF-X1B1K6-F1
#
_cell.length_a   1.000
_cell.length_b   1.000
_cell.length_c   1.000
_cell.angle_alpha   90.00
_cell.angle_beta   90.00
_cell.angle_gamma   90.00
#
_symmetry.space_group_name_H-M   'P 1'
#
loop_
_entity.id
_entity.type
_entity.pdbx_description
1 polymer ?
#
loop_
_entity_poly.entity_id
_entity_poly.type
_entity_poly.pdbx_seq_one_letter_code
_entity_poly.pdbx_strand_id
1 'polypeptide(L)'
;NIITMINNSSLQKWDRLKAKQLDSQFQNEIVHGMNCSPFEARAILDKVHEVYSDFFNNTGTPNPGQCRFVVTSIENGPSKKLSEAEMITVTLTIDAGEEDLNVKEQDGVILLRRHK
;
A
#
# COMPACT_ATOMS: atom_id res chain seq x y z
N ASN A 1 -5.48 -27.31 -51.24
CA ASN A 1 -6.07 -26.26 -50.38
C ASN A 1 -5.27 -26.22 -49.08
N ILE A 2 -4.25 -25.37 -49.00
CA ILE A 2 -3.39 -25.27 -47.81
C ILE A 2 -4.04 -24.23 -46.90
N ILE A 3 -4.62 -24.67 -45.79
CA ILE A 3 -5.12 -23.78 -44.75
C ILE A 3 -3.88 -23.16 -44.09
N THR A 4 -3.59 -21.90 -44.41
CA THR A 4 -2.57 -21.13 -43.70
C THR A 4 -3.06 -20.95 -42.26
N MET A 5 -2.57 -21.79 -41.36
CA MET A 5 -2.85 -21.65 -39.94
C MET A 5 -2.12 -20.37 -39.48
N ILE A 6 -2.88 -19.30 -39.23
CA ILE A 6 -2.34 -18.06 -38.67
C ILE A 6 -1.90 -18.37 -37.24
N ASN A 7 -0.64 -18.78 -37.07
CA ASN A 7 -0.03 -18.96 -35.76
C ASN A 7 0.24 -17.57 -35.17
N ASN A 8 -0.72 -17.05 -34.42
CA ASN A 8 -0.59 -15.75 -33.77
C ASN A 8 0.36 -15.84 -32.55
N SER A 9 1.67 -15.90 -32.84
CA SER A 9 2.75 -15.94 -31.85
C SER A 9 2.80 -14.73 -30.92
N SER A 10 2.06 -13.65 -31.23
CA SER A 10 1.95 -12.49 -30.34
C SER A 10 1.23 -12.85 -29.04
N LEU A 11 0.15 -13.66 -29.09
CA LEU A 11 -0.60 -14.09 -27.91
C LEU A 11 0.28 -14.89 -26.94
N GLN A 12 1.06 -15.83 -27.48
CA GLN A 12 2.00 -16.65 -26.67
C GLN A 12 3.11 -15.81 -26.03
N LYS A 13 3.55 -14.72 -26.68
CA LYS A 13 4.51 -13.77 -26.10
C LYS A 13 3.87 -12.96 -24.97
N TRP A 14 2.62 -12.54 -25.12
CA TRP A 14 1.86 -11.86 -24.07
C TRP A 14 1.65 -12.74 -22.84
N ASP A 15 1.30 -14.01 -23.03
CA ASP A 15 1.15 -14.96 -21.92
C ASP A 15 2.46 -15.16 -21.16
N ARG A 16 3.59 -15.28 -21.87
CA ARG A 16 4.93 -15.35 -21.26
C ARG A 16 5.30 -14.09 -20.48
N LEU A 17 4.92 -12.91 -20.97
CA LEU A 17 5.16 -11.66 -20.27
C LEU A 17 4.29 -11.55 -19.02
N LYS A 18 3.02 -11.94 -19.11
CA LYS A 18 2.10 -11.96 -17.97
C LYS A 18 2.56 -12.90 -16.87
N ALA A 19 3.12 -14.07 -17.21
CA ALA A 19 3.69 -15.00 -16.25
C ALA A 19 4.88 -14.44 -15.45
N LYS A 20 5.54 -13.37 -15.94
CA LYS A 20 6.64 -12.68 -15.25
C LYS A 20 6.19 -11.53 -14.33
N GLN A 21 4.89 -11.24 -14.27
CA GLN A 21 4.38 -10.22 -13.35
C GLN A 21 4.47 -10.71 -11.90
N LEU A 22 4.70 -9.77 -10.98
CA LEU A 22 4.77 -10.06 -9.55
C LEU A 22 3.47 -10.71 -9.05
N ASP A 23 2.31 -10.27 -9.53
CA ASP A 23 1.01 -10.86 -9.21
C ASP A 23 0.91 -12.34 -9.63
N SER A 24 1.38 -12.67 -10.85
CA SER A 24 1.43 -14.04 -11.34
C SER A 24 2.41 -14.89 -10.55
N GLN A 25 3.56 -14.32 -10.16
CA GLN A 25 4.53 -14.99 -9.30
C GLN A 25 3.95 -15.26 -7.90
N PHE A 26 3.31 -14.26 -7.30
CA PHE A 26 2.65 -14.37 -6.00
C PHE A 26 1.57 -15.46 -6.02
N GLN A 27 0.69 -15.45 -7.02
CA GLN A 27 -0.33 -16.50 -7.18
C GLN A 27 0.29 -17.90 -7.33
N ASN A 28 1.37 -18.04 -8.10
CA ASN A 28 2.07 -19.32 -8.24
C ASN A 28 2.66 -19.81 -6.92
N GLU A 29 3.27 -18.92 -6.11
CA GLU A 29 3.81 -19.27 -4.79
C GLU A 29 2.70 -19.69 -3.82
N ILE A 30 1.53 -19.04 -3.85
CA ILE A 30 0.40 -19.44 -3.01
C ILE A 30 -0.16 -20.80 -3.47
N VAL A 31 -0.33 -21.02 -4.78
CA VAL A 31 -0.82 -22.29 -5.31
C VAL A 31 0.14 -23.44 -5.02
N HIS A 32 1.42 -23.29 -5.32
CA HIS A 32 2.39 -24.39 -5.22
C HIS A 32 3.08 -24.48 -3.85
N GLY A 33 3.32 -23.36 -3.20
CA GLY A 33 3.96 -23.30 -1.88
C GLY A 33 3.01 -23.55 -0.71
N MET A 34 1.72 -23.22 -0.86
CA MET A 34 0.70 -23.44 0.18
C MET A 34 -0.36 -24.47 -0.22
N ASN A 35 -0.25 -25.07 -1.40
CA ASN A 35 -1.22 -26.02 -1.95
C ASN A 35 -2.66 -25.47 -2.01
N CYS A 36 -2.80 -24.16 -2.23
CA CYS A 36 -4.09 -23.50 -2.40
C CYS A 36 -4.61 -23.67 -3.84
N SER A 37 -5.93 -23.62 -4.00
CA SER A 37 -6.53 -23.55 -5.33
C SER A 37 -6.21 -22.21 -6.02
N PRO A 38 -6.26 -22.15 -7.37
CA PRO A 38 -6.09 -20.89 -8.09
C PRO A 38 -7.11 -19.81 -7.71
N PHE A 39 -8.30 -20.22 -7.28
CA PHE A 39 -9.33 -19.32 -6.77
C PHE A 39 -8.90 -18.67 -5.46
N GLU A 40 -8.45 -19.47 -4.48
CA GLU A 40 -7.98 -18.97 -3.19
C GLU A 40 -6.75 -18.07 -3.36
N ALA A 41 -5.79 -18.46 -4.20
CA ALA A 41 -4.61 -17.65 -4.47
C ALA A 41 -4.97 -16.27 -5.04
N ARG A 42 -5.98 -16.19 -5.91
CA ARG A 42 -6.47 -14.92 -6.43
C ARG A 42 -7.19 -14.09 -5.36
N ALA A 43 -8.05 -14.70 -4.56
CA ALA A 43 -8.73 -14.02 -3.46
C ALA A 43 -7.74 -13.47 -2.42
N ILE A 44 -6.65 -14.19 -2.14
CA ILE A 44 -5.57 -13.74 -1.27
C ILE A 44 -4.85 -12.54 -1.90
N LEU A 45 -4.49 -12.59 -3.19
CA LEU A 45 -3.88 -11.45 -3.88
C LEU A 45 -4.78 -10.21 -3.82
N ASP A 46 -6.08 -10.37 -4.09
CA ASP A 46 -7.05 -9.29 -4.02
C ASP A 46 -7.10 -8.69 -2.60
N LYS A 47 -7.07 -9.54 -1.56
CA LYS A 47 -7.05 -9.09 -0.16
C LYS A 47 -5.74 -8.41 0.23
N VAL A 48 -4.60 -8.83 -0.32
CA VAL A 48 -3.31 -8.16 -0.12
C VAL A 48 -3.37 -6.74 -0.68
N HIS A 49 -3.91 -6.57 -1.89
CA HIS A 49 -4.11 -5.23 -2.45
C HIS A 49 -5.10 -4.43 -1.61
N GLU A 50 -6.20 -5.00 -1.14
CA GLU A 50 -7.17 -4.28 -0.30
C GLU A 50 -6.54 -3.80 1.01
N VAL A 51 -5.90 -4.70 1.78
CA VAL A 51 -5.40 -4.44 3.14
C VAL A 51 -4.10 -3.64 3.14
N TYR A 52 -3.21 -3.88 2.17
CA TYR A 52 -1.89 -3.24 2.10
C TYR A 52 -1.79 -2.18 0.98
N SER A 53 -2.89 -1.86 0.29
CA SER A 53 -2.93 -0.79 -0.72
C SER A 53 -2.29 0.49 -0.19
N ASP A 54 -2.70 0.96 0.98
CA ASP A 54 -2.15 2.18 1.58
C ASP A 54 -0.66 2.06 1.86
N PHE A 55 -0.16 0.88 2.23
CA PHE A 55 1.27 0.67 2.41
C PHE A 55 2.04 0.79 1.08
N PHE A 56 1.52 0.21 -0.01
CA PHE A 56 2.14 0.24 -1.34
C PHE A 56 1.97 1.59 -2.06
N ASN A 57 0.83 2.24 -1.89
CA ASN A 57 0.53 3.55 -2.49
C ASN A 57 1.29 4.66 -1.78
N ASN A 58 1.48 4.53 -0.48
CA ASN A 58 2.29 5.43 0.33
C ASN A 58 3.76 4.96 0.26
N THR A 59 4.32 4.75 -0.93
CA THR A 59 5.71 4.28 -1.10
C THR A 59 6.76 5.41 -1.03
N GLY A 60 6.34 6.67 -0.96
CA GLY A 60 7.26 7.78 -0.76
C GLY A 60 7.84 7.75 0.64
N THR A 61 9.14 7.45 0.79
CA THR A 61 9.84 7.52 2.08
C THR A 61 9.45 8.79 2.84
N PRO A 62 9.01 8.71 4.11
CA PRO A 62 8.69 9.91 4.89
C PRO A 62 9.84 10.92 4.79
N ASN A 63 9.53 12.20 4.66
CA ASN A 63 10.56 13.23 4.68
C ASN A 63 11.29 13.20 6.05
N PRO A 64 12.54 13.66 6.15
CA PRO A 64 13.20 13.85 7.44
C PRO A 64 12.29 14.63 8.40
N GLY A 65 12.16 14.16 9.63
CA GLY A 65 11.23 14.72 10.61
C GLY A 65 9.80 14.17 10.54
N GLN A 66 9.48 13.29 9.59
CA GLN A 66 8.19 12.57 9.52
C GLN A 66 8.33 11.09 9.86
N CYS A 67 7.24 10.53 10.39
CA CYS A 67 7.11 9.10 10.65
C CYS A 67 5.68 8.64 10.37
N ARG A 68 5.48 7.35 10.10
CA ARG A 68 4.14 6.80 9.84
C ARG A 68 3.68 5.89 10.95
N PHE A 69 2.39 5.96 11.24
CA PHE A 69 1.73 5.15 12.25
C PHE A 69 0.44 4.55 11.70
N VAL A 70 0.12 3.37 12.20
CA VAL A 70 -1.22 2.79 12.06
C VAL A 70 -2.01 3.20 13.31
N VAL A 71 -3.10 3.92 13.13
CA VAL A 71 -3.94 4.48 14.21
C VAL A 71 -5.41 4.18 13.95
N THR A 72 -6.26 4.34 14.96
CA THR A 72 -7.71 4.24 14.79
C THR A 72 -8.24 5.45 14.02
N SER A 73 -9.11 5.24 13.03
CA SER A 73 -9.84 6.31 12.33
C SER A 73 -10.64 7.18 13.30
N ILE A 74 -10.76 8.48 12.99
CA ILE A 74 -11.59 9.44 13.73
C ILE A 74 -13.09 9.09 13.65
N GLU A 75 -13.49 8.34 12.63
CA GLU A 75 -14.86 7.85 12.45
C GLU A 75 -15.23 6.75 13.47
N ASN A 76 -14.24 6.17 14.17
CA ASN A 76 -14.52 5.21 15.23
C ASN A 76 -15.04 5.92 16.49
N GLY A 77 -16.24 5.55 16.94
CA GLY A 77 -16.76 5.98 18.24
C GLY A 77 -16.06 5.29 19.44
N PRO A 78 -16.16 5.87 20.65
CA PRO A 78 -15.45 5.39 21.85
C PRO A 78 -15.89 3.99 22.33
N SER A 79 -17.05 3.52 21.89
CA SER A 79 -17.63 2.24 22.30
C SER A 79 -17.10 1.04 21.49
N LYS A 80 -16.34 1.28 20.42
CA LYS A 80 -15.89 0.23 19.50
C LYS A 80 -14.61 -0.41 20.04
N LYS A 81 -14.56 -1.75 20.09
CA LYS A 81 -13.34 -2.47 20.47
C LYS A 81 -12.25 -2.24 19.42
N LEU A 82 -11.00 -2.18 19.84
CA LEU A 82 -9.86 -1.99 18.93
C LEU A 82 -9.79 -3.09 17.85
N SER A 83 -10.17 -4.33 18.17
CA SER A 83 -10.22 -5.46 17.23
C SER A 83 -11.24 -5.28 16.10
N GLU A 84 -12.21 -4.40 16.28
CA GLU A 84 -13.28 -4.12 15.32
C GLU A 84 -13.15 -2.69 14.74
N ALA A 85 -12.23 -1.89 15.29
CA ALA A 85 -12.00 -0.52 14.87
C ALA A 85 -11.35 -0.46 13.50
N GLU A 86 -11.74 0.53 12.71
CA GLU A 86 -11.08 0.80 11.44
C GLU A 86 -9.70 1.41 11.72
N MET A 87 -8.66 0.77 11.18
CA MET A 87 -7.27 1.18 11.32
C MET A 87 -6.82 1.87 10.03
N ILE A 88 -6.17 3.02 10.15
CA ILE A 88 -5.69 3.83 9.03
C ILE A 88 -4.21 4.16 9.21
N THR A 89 -3.49 4.33 8.10
CA THR A 89 -2.09 4.80 8.12
C THR A 89 -2.05 6.31 8.03
N VAL A 90 -1.40 6.97 8.98
CA VAL A 90 -1.19 8.43 9.00
C VAL A 90 0.29 8.77 8.98
N THR A 91 0.62 9.95 8.45
CA THR A 91 1.97 10.53 8.53
C THR A 91 1.98 11.60 9.62
N LEU A 92 2.80 11.39 10.65
CA LEU A 92 3.04 12.35 11.72
C LEU A 92 4.30 13.16 11.41
N THR A 93 4.19 14.48 11.35
CA THR A 93 5.32 15.41 11.20
C THR A 93 5.80 15.87 12.56
N ILE A 94 6.92 15.30 13.03
CA ILE A 94 7.59 15.66 14.27
C ILE A 94 8.35 16.98 14.10
N ASP A 95 9.08 17.12 12.99
CA ASP A 95 9.85 18.31 12.62
C ASP A 95 9.57 18.65 11.16
N ALA A 96 9.15 19.89 10.90
CA ALA A 96 8.85 20.40 9.56
C ALA A 96 10.02 21.23 8.98
N GLY A 97 11.18 21.28 9.64
CA GLY A 97 12.37 21.95 9.15
C GLY A 97 12.21 23.48 9.12
N GLU A 98 12.34 24.08 7.95
CA GLU A 98 12.29 25.55 7.78
C GLU A 98 10.97 26.17 8.27
N GLU A 99 9.84 25.47 8.11
CA GLU A 99 8.55 25.96 8.59
C GLU A 99 8.55 26.14 10.12
N ASP A 100 9.01 25.12 10.85
CA ASP A 100 9.11 25.16 12.31
C ASP A 100 10.12 26.22 12.77
N LEU A 101 11.22 26.41 12.02
CA LEU A 101 12.20 27.46 12.31
C LEU A 101 11.62 28.87 12.14
N ASN A 102 10.86 29.11 11.06
CA ASN A 102 10.24 30.41 10.78
C ASN A 102 9.23 30.79 11.86
N VAL A 103 8.37 29.85 12.27
CA VAL A 103 7.41 30.08 13.37
C VAL A 103 8.17 30.34 14.68
N LYS A 104 9.24 29.60 14.96
CA LYS A 104 10.04 29.81 16.16
C LYS A 104 10.72 31.19 16.19
N GLU A 105 11.19 31.68 15.05
CA GLU A 105 11.82 32.99 14.92
C GLU A 105 10.81 34.13 15.10
N GLN A 106 9.65 34.04 14.48
CA GLN A 106 8.64 35.10 14.49
C GLN A 106 7.82 35.13 15.79
N ASP A 107 7.44 33.95 16.28
CA ASP A 107 6.40 33.79 17.29
C ASP A 107 6.89 33.11 18.58
N GLY A 108 8.16 32.68 18.58
CA GLY A 108 8.79 32.02 19.72
C GLY A 108 8.34 30.57 19.93
N VAL A 109 8.94 29.92 20.93
CA VAL A 109 8.77 28.48 21.19
C VAL A 109 7.35 28.10 21.62
N ILE A 110 6.60 29.03 22.22
CA ILE A 110 5.23 28.76 22.71
C ILE A 110 4.28 28.54 21.55
N LEU A 111 4.36 29.39 20.51
CA LEU A 111 3.47 29.32 19.35
C LEU A 111 3.83 28.14 18.45
N LEU A 112 5.12 27.82 18.31
CA LEU A 112 5.55 26.59 17.64
C LEU A 112 4.86 25.33 18.18
N ARG A 113 4.65 25.22 19.50
CA ARG A 113 3.98 24.06 20.12
C ARG A 113 2.47 24.01 19.88
N ARG A 114 1.85 25.13 19.50
CA ARG A 114 0.39 25.27 19.31
C ARG A 114 -0.01 25.32 17.83
N HIS A 115 0.96 25.44 16.93
CA HIS A 115 0.75 25.55 15.50
C HIS A 115 0.34 24.21 14.86
N LYS A 116 0.62 23.08 15.51
CA LYS A 116 0.34 21.72 15.02
C LYS A 116 -0.79 21.04 15.79
#